data_AF-A0A6N6P3N8-F1
#
_entry.id   AF-A0A6N6P3N8-F1
#
_cell.length_a   1.000
_cell.length_b   1.000
_cell.length_c   1.000
_cell.angle_alpha   90.00
_cell.angle_beta   90.00
_cell.angle_gamma   90.00
#
_symmetry.space_group_name_H-M   'P 1'
#
loop_
_entity.id
_entity.type
_entity.pdbx_description
1 polymer ?
#
loop_
_entity_poly.entity_id
_entity_poly.type
_entity_poly.pdbx_seq_one_letter_code
_entity_poly.pdbx_strand_id
1 'polypeptide(L)'
;MKTFKKLTRRIEAFTLIELLVVITIIGILAGLILPNVQTALIKADMTKTMSNYKQLYSATQTAAMDGMASGSSLGFPGDINTNGAPSLADWSNALIPAYLSTNIMNSLMTVKGSQASTKVYGVGSSNDPSTVFIATANVSQSGVQNLAPYFLKGAVLVTMSGQAMTITGTNFTQSNNVIWITQTLN
;
A
#
# COMPACT_ATOMS: atom_id res chain seq x y z
N MET A 1 -3.74 8.48 -77.62
CA MET A 1 -4.82 9.01 -76.75
C MET A 1 -5.08 7.98 -75.66
N LYS A 2 -4.70 8.22 -74.39
CA LYS A 2 -4.87 7.26 -73.28
C LYS A 2 -6.06 7.69 -72.42
N THR A 3 -7.13 6.89 -72.42
CA THR A 3 -8.37 7.17 -71.69
C THR A 3 -8.22 6.73 -70.23
N PHE A 4 -8.24 7.67 -69.29
CA PHE A 4 -8.17 7.38 -67.86
C PHE A 4 -9.52 6.85 -67.36
N LYS A 5 -9.56 5.57 -66.97
CA LYS A 5 -10.73 4.92 -66.36
C LYS A 5 -10.83 5.35 -64.89
N LYS A 6 -11.81 6.21 -64.57
CA LYS A 6 -12.06 6.70 -63.22
C LYS A 6 -12.58 5.53 -62.35
N LEU A 7 -11.73 4.99 -61.48
CA LEU A 7 -12.12 3.99 -60.48
C LEU A 7 -12.91 4.71 -59.38
N THR A 8 -14.23 4.80 -59.52
CA THR A 8 -15.13 5.23 -58.44
C THR A 8 -15.13 4.18 -57.34
N ARG A 9 -14.35 4.43 -56.28
CA ARG A 9 -14.36 3.64 -55.04
C ARG A 9 -15.72 3.83 -54.38
N ARG A 10 -16.53 2.77 -54.30
CA ARG A 10 -17.76 2.78 -53.51
C ARG A 10 -17.37 3.05 -52.06
N ILE A 11 -17.87 4.14 -51.49
CA ILE A 11 -17.81 4.40 -50.06
C ILE A 11 -19.11 3.79 -49.52
N GLU A 12 -18.99 2.71 -48.75
CA GLU A 12 -20.15 2.13 -48.06
C GLU A 12 -20.56 3.10 -46.96
N ALA A 13 -21.82 3.57 -47.02
CA ALA A 13 -22.38 4.45 -46.02
C ALA A 13 -22.80 3.59 -44.81
N PHE A 14 -22.29 3.94 -43.64
CA PHE A 14 -22.60 3.26 -42.39
C PHE A 14 -24.07 3.50 -42.02
N THR A 15 -24.83 2.43 -41.77
CA THR A 15 -26.23 2.53 -41.40
C THR A 15 -26.39 2.83 -39.91
N LEU A 16 -27.49 3.51 -39.54
CA LEU A 16 -27.80 3.79 -38.13
C LEU A 16 -27.96 2.52 -37.30
N ILE A 17 -28.45 1.43 -37.90
CA ILE A 17 -28.64 0.15 -37.22
C ILE A 17 -27.30 -0.54 -36.91
N GLU A 18 -26.33 -0.45 -37.82
CA GLU A 18 -24.96 -0.96 -37.56
C GLU A 18 -24.33 -0.23 -36.38
N LEU A 19 -24.53 1.08 -36.28
CA LEU A 19 -24.04 1.87 -35.14
C LEU A 19 -24.78 1.50 -33.84
N LEU A 20 -26.10 1.36 -33.89
CA LEU A 20 -26.95 1.02 -32.74
C LEU A 20 -26.56 -0.33 -32.11
N VAL A 21 -26.35 -1.36 -32.92
CA VAL A 21 -25.98 -2.70 -32.43
C VAL A 21 -24.60 -2.66 -31.79
N VAL A 22 -23.65 -1.92 -32.37
CA VAL A 22 -22.28 -1.81 -31.85
C VAL A 22 -22.27 -1.17 -30.46
N ILE A 23 -22.93 -0.02 -30.29
CA ILE A 23 -22.97 0.61 -28.96
C ILE A 23 -23.71 -0.23 -27.93
N THR A 24 -24.71 -1.02 -28.36
CA THR A 24 -25.45 -1.94 -27.50
C THR A 24 -24.55 -3.07 -27.00
N ILE A 25 -23.77 -3.69 -27.90
CA ILE A 25 -22.83 -4.75 -27.54
C ILE A 25 -21.71 -4.19 -26.64
N ILE A 26 -21.13 -3.02 -26.97
CA ILE A 26 -20.14 -2.36 -26.12
C ILE A 26 -20.71 -2.06 -24.73
N GLY A 27 -21.97 -1.61 -24.65
CA GLY A 27 -22.66 -1.37 -23.37
C GLY A 27 -22.80 -2.61 -22.51
N ILE A 28 -23.18 -3.75 -23.10
CA ILE A 28 -23.26 -5.04 -22.39
C ILE A 28 -21.88 -5.47 -21.88
N LEU A 29 -20.86 -5.44 -22.74
CA LEU A 29 -19.50 -5.82 -22.37
C LEU A 29 -18.94 -4.91 -21.27
N ALA A 30 -19.14 -3.59 -21.37
CA ALA A 30 -18.72 -2.63 -20.36
C ALA A 30 -19.44 -2.84 -19.02
N GLY A 31 -20.74 -3.13 -19.05
CA GLY A 31 -21.57 -3.41 -17.87
C GLY A 31 -21.07 -4.60 -17.05
N LEU A 32 -20.57 -5.64 -17.72
CA LEU A 32 -20.03 -6.84 -17.05
C LEU A 32 -18.65 -6.60 -16.40
N ILE A 33 -17.89 -5.61 -16.87
CA ILE A 33 -16.51 -5.36 -16.41
C ILE A 33 -16.47 -4.46 -15.15
N LEU A 34 -17.37 -3.49 -15.05
CA LEU A 34 -17.36 -2.44 -14.01
C LEU A 34 -17.21 -2.90 -12.54
N PRO A 35 -17.99 -3.88 -12.02
CA PRO A 35 -17.90 -4.25 -10.59
C PRO A 35 -16.55 -4.90 -10.23
N ASN A 36 -15.94 -5.62 -11.17
CA ASN A 36 -14.68 -6.32 -10.95
C ASN A 36 -13.48 -5.36 -10.92
N VAL A 37 -13.55 -4.26 -11.68
CA VAL A 37 -12.48 -3.25 -11.75
C VAL A 37 -12.25 -2.59 -10.38
N GLN A 38 -13.30 -2.25 -9.65
CA GLN A 38 -13.16 -1.59 -8.34
C GLN A 38 -12.40 -2.44 -7.33
N THR A 39 -12.68 -3.75 -7.30
CA THR A 39 -11.98 -4.69 -6.41
C THR A 39 -10.53 -4.92 -6.86
N ALA A 40 -10.28 -4.96 -8.17
CA ALA A 40 -8.93 -5.07 -8.71
C ALA A 40 -8.05 -3.84 -8.37
N LEU A 41 -8.62 -2.63 -8.46
CA LEU A 41 -7.92 -1.39 -8.10
C LEU A 41 -7.54 -1.37 -6.62
N ILE A 42 -8.44 -1.80 -5.73
CA ILE A 42 -8.15 -1.88 -4.29
C ILE A 42 -7.01 -2.87 -4.03
N LYS A 43 -7.04 -4.06 -4.65
CA LYS A 43 -5.93 -5.02 -4.54
C LYS A 43 -4.61 -4.44 -5.04
N ALA A 44 -4.62 -3.73 -6.17
CA ALA A 44 -3.43 -3.07 -6.71
C ALA A 44 -2.87 -2.00 -5.74
N ASP A 45 -3.75 -1.21 -5.13
CA ASP A 45 -3.37 -0.22 -4.13
C ASP A 45 -2.80 -0.87 -2.85
N MET A 46 -3.32 -2.03 -2.45
CA MET A 46 -2.76 -2.83 -1.36
C MET A 46 -1.36 -3.36 -1.71
N THR A 47 -1.16 -3.91 -2.91
CA THR A 47 0.16 -4.36 -3.37
C THR A 47 1.17 -3.22 -3.42
N LYS A 48 0.75 -2.02 -3.85
CA LYS A 48 1.60 -0.82 -3.82
C LYS A 48 2.01 -0.46 -2.39
N THR A 49 1.05 -0.42 -1.47
CA THR A 49 1.32 -0.10 -0.05
C THR A 49 2.21 -1.14 0.61
N MET A 50 2.02 -2.41 0.28
CA MET A 50 2.90 -3.50 0.72
C MET A 50 4.35 -3.29 0.27
N SER A 51 4.55 -2.85 -0.98
CA SER A 51 5.89 -2.50 -1.49
C SER A 51 6.47 -1.28 -0.76
N ASN A 52 5.67 -0.24 -0.52
CA ASN A 52 6.11 0.95 0.21
C ASN A 52 6.57 0.60 1.64
N TYR A 53 5.79 -0.22 2.36
CA TYR A 53 6.17 -0.64 3.72
C TYR A 53 7.42 -1.53 3.72
N LYS A 54 7.62 -2.37 2.71
CA LYS A 54 8.87 -3.12 2.56
C LYS A 54 10.09 -2.21 2.36
N GLN A 55 9.96 -1.17 1.54
CA GLN A 55 11.04 -0.19 1.35
C GLN A 55 11.39 0.52 2.65
N LEU A 56 10.36 0.89 3.43
CA LEU A 56 10.52 1.52 4.74
C LEU A 56 11.15 0.56 5.77
N TYR A 57 10.74 -0.71 5.76
CA TYR A 57 11.38 -1.76 6.55
C TYR A 57 12.85 -1.93 6.19
N SER A 58 13.19 -2.04 4.90
CA SER A 58 14.58 -2.16 4.46
C SER A 58 15.43 -0.97 4.89
N ALA A 59 14.92 0.26 4.79
CA ALA A 59 15.62 1.45 5.28
C ALA A 59 15.87 1.39 6.80
N THR A 60 14.86 0.97 7.56
CA THR A 60 14.95 0.81 9.02
C THR A 60 15.92 -0.30 9.42
N GLN A 61 15.90 -1.42 8.71
CA GLN A 61 16.79 -2.54 8.95
C GLN A 61 18.25 -2.15 8.72
N THR A 62 18.54 -1.41 7.65
CA THR A 62 19.90 -0.91 7.39
C THR A 62 20.32 0.08 8.46
N ALA A 63 19.44 1.01 8.85
CA ALA A 63 19.72 1.96 9.94
C ALA A 63 19.99 1.24 11.27
N ALA A 64 19.24 0.18 11.59
CA ALA A 64 19.46 -0.63 12.78
C ALA A 64 20.80 -1.38 12.76
N MET A 65 21.21 -1.89 11.60
CA MET A 65 22.52 -2.54 11.43
C MET A 65 23.66 -1.54 11.65
N ASP A 66 23.54 -0.33 11.10
CA ASP A 66 24.54 0.73 11.27
C ASP A 66 24.57 1.28 12.70
N GLY A 67 23.41 1.37 13.36
CA GLY A 67 23.28 1.73 14.77
C GLY A 67 23.98 0.75 15.69
N MET A 68 23.80 -0.55 15.44
CA MET A 68 24.50 -1.61 16.17
C MET A 68 26.01 -1.57 15.95
N ALA A 69 26.47 -1.23 14.74
CA ALA A 69 27.90 -1.10 14.43
C ALA A 69 28.53 0.17 15.05
N SER A 70 27.80 1.28 15.09
CA SER A 70 28.31 2.59 15.50
C SER A 70 28.00 2.95 16.96
N GLY A 71 27.23 2.11 17.68
CA GLY A 71 26.74 2.40 19.03
C GLY A 71 25.79 3.60 19.10
N SER A 72 25.24 4.02 17.95
CA SER A 72 24.34 5.17 17.82
C SER A 72 22.88 4.73 18.00
N SER A 73 21.99 5.62 18.44
CA SER A 73 20.55 5.34 18.60
C SER A 73 19.81 5.29 17.25
N LEU A 74 20.30 4.44 16.34
CA LEU A 74 19.66 4.10 15.07
C LEU A 74 19.12 2.69 15.19
N GLY A 75 17.85 2.48 14.86
CA GLY A 75 17.18 1.23 15.18
C GLY A 75 15.73 1.19 14.72
N PHE A 76 15.04 0.12 15.09
CA PHE A 76 13.59 0.11 15.00
C PHE A 76 13.00 1.13 15.98
N PRO A 77 11.75 1.59 15.78
CA PRO A 77 11.20 2.69 16.56
C PRO A 77 11.22 2.48 18.07
N GLY A 78 11.08 1.23 18.54
CA GLY A 78 11.14 0.86 19.95
C GLY A 78 12.55 0.86 20.56
N ASP A 79 13.60 0.75 19.73
CA ASP A 79 15.00 0.83 20.18
C ASP A 79 15.47 2.29 20.36
N ILE A 80 14.79 3.23 19.71
CA ILE A 80 15.13 4.66 19.74
C ILE A 80 14.32 5.34 20.86
N ASN A 81 15.00 5.64 21.97
CA ASN A 81 14.37 6.25 23.16
C ASN A 81 15.15 7.50 23.60
N THR A 82 14.91 8.63 22.93
CA THR A 82 15.55 9.91 23.28
C THR A 82 14.84 10.61 24.46
N ASN A 83 13.54 10.39 24.64
CA ASN A 83 12.69 11.07 25.63
C ASN A 83 11.96 10.12 26.60
N GLY A 84 12.47 8.90 26.78
CA GLY A 84 11.86 7.90 27.68
C GLY A 84 10.63 7.16 27.12
N ALA A 85 10.25 7.46 25.88
CA ALA A 85 9.29 6.68 25.11
C ALA A 85 9.67 6.72 23.62
N PRO A 86 9.39 5.64 22.85
CA PRO A 86 9.60 5.64 21.41
C PRO A 86 8.63 6.63 20.75
N SER A 87 9.11 7.39 19.77
CA SER A 87 8.31 8.36 19.02
C SER A 87 8.50 8.21 17.52
N LEU A 88 7.46 8.54 16.74
CA LEU A 88 7.53 8.52 15.28
C LEU A 88 8.55 9.56 14.76
N ALA A 89 8.65 10.70 15.44
CA ALA A 89 9.57 11.78 15.09
C ALA A 89 11.03 11.34 15.24
N ASP A 90 11.39 10.70 16.35
CA ASP A 90 12.76 10.25 16.60
C ASP A 90 13.19 9.19 15.57
N TRP A 91 12.31 8.22 15.29
CA TRP A 91 12.58 7.21 14.27
C TRP A 91 12.67 7.80 12.85
N SER A 92 11.77 8.70 12.47
CA SER A 92 11.82 9.34 11.14
C SER A 92 13.06 10.23 10.97
N ASN A 93 13.48 10.94 12.03
CA ASN A 93 14.71 11.72 12.05
C ASN A 93 15.96 10.85 12.00
N ALA A 94 15.92 9.62 12.55
CA ALA A 94 17.03 8.68 12.41
C ALA A 94 17.19 8.16 10.96
N LEU A 95 16.09 8.10 10.20
CA LEU A 95 16.10 7.65 8.81
C LEU A 95 16.49 8.76 7.82
N ILE A 96 16.20 10.01 8.15
CA ILE A 96 16.42 11.17 7.27
C ILE A 96 17.65 11.96 7.76
N PRO A 97 18.63 12.33 6.90
CA PRO A 97 18.68 12.13 5.44
C PRO A 97 19.49 10.90 5.00
N ALA A 98 20.10 10.17 5.94
CA ALA A 98 21.11 9.15 5.62
C ALA A 98 20.53 7.96 4.82
N TYR A 99 19.28 7.59 5.06
CA TYR A 99 18.65 6.42 4.43
C TYR A 99 17.48 6.79 3.51
N LEU A 100 16.71 7.82 3.86
CA LEU A 100 15.57 8.30 3.09
C LEU A 100 15.54 9.83 3.02
N SER A 101 15.00 10.36 1.92
CA SER A 101 14.66 11.79 1.87
C SER A 101 13.28 12.03 2.49
N THR A 102 13.04 13.24 3.01
CA THR A 102 11.75 13.65 3.60
C THR A 102 10.58 13.41 2.64
N ASN A 103 10.75 13.70 1.35
CA ASN A 103 9.71 13.52 0.34
C ASN A 103 9.37 12.05 0.11
N ILE A 104 10.39 11.18 0.12
CA ILE A 104 10.21 9.74 -0.02
C ILE A 104 9.52 9.19 1.23
N MET A 105 9.97 9.57 2.42
CA MET A 105 9.36 9.14 3.68
C MET A 105 7.85 9.45 3.72
N ASN A 106 7.47 10.69 3.38
CA ASN A 106 6.06 11.09 3.31
C ASN A 106 5.27 10.27 2.26
N SER A 107 5.89 9.96 1.13
CA SER A 107 5.27 9.15 0.07
C SER A 107 5.12 7.67 0.45
N LEU A 108 6.05 7.13 1.26
CA LEU A 108 6.01 5.74 1.73
C LEU A 108 4.97 5.54 2.85
N MET A 109 4.78 6.56 3.70
CA MET A 109 3.77 6.53 4.77
C MET A 109 2.35 6.89 4.30
N THR A 110 2.21 7.49 3.12
CA THR A 110 0.89 7.85 2.58
C THR A 110 0.25 6.67 1.86
N VAL A 111 -0.95 6.30 2.31
CA VAL A 111 -1.84 5.36 1.62
C VAL A 111 -3.02 6.15 1.04
N LYS A 112 -3.51 5.76 -0.14
CA LYS A 112 -4.64 6.44 -0.81
C LYS A 112 -5.84 6.58 0.14
N GLY A 113 -6.39 7.79 0.23
CA GLY A 113 -7.70 8.05 0.85
C GLY A 113 -7.72 8.81 2.17
N SER A 114 -6.58 9.10 2.82
CA SER A 114 -6.50 10.07 3.93
C SER A 114 -5.05 10.37 4.33
N GLN A 115 -4.77 11.60 4.74
CA GLN A 115 -3.51 11.98 5.41
C GLN A 115 -3.39 11.13 6.70
N ALA A 116 -2.23 10.47 6.90
CA ALA A 116 -1.92 9.54 8.00
C ALA A 116 -2.76 8.24 8.03
N SER A 117 -2.69 7.46 6.94
CA SER A 117 -3.33 6.13 6.84
C SER A 117 -2.40 4.95 7.19
N THR A 118 -1.27 5.22 7.85
CA THR A 118 -0.26 4.23 8.26
C THR A 118 -0.04 4.36 9.77
N LYS A 119 -0.03 3.24 10.49
CA LYS A 119 0.35 3.13 11.89
C LYS A 119 1.72 2.47 11.97
N VAL A 120 2.63 3.08 12.71
CA VAL A 120 3.92 2.50 13.07
C VAL A 120 3.85 2.07 14.53
N TYR A 121 4.36 0.90 14.85
CA TYR A 121 4.38 0.37 16.21
C TYR A 121 5.77 0.55 16.81
N GLY A 122 5.81 0.82 18.12
CA GLY A 122 7.03 0.99 18.90
C GLY A 122 7.78 -0.32 19.14
N VAL A 123 8.08 -1.05 18.08
CA VAL A 123 8.79 -2.34 18.16
C VAL A 123 10.29 -2.14 18.12
N GLY A 124 11.03 -2.96 18.87
CA GLY A 124 12.49 -2.95 18.94
C GLY A 124 13.06 -4.35 18.76
N SER A 125 14.37 -4.43 18.56
CA SER A 125 15.16 -5.65 18.34
C SER A 125 14.93 -6.80 19.34
N SER A 126 14.41 -6.50 20.54
CA SER A 126 14.07 -7.49 21.58
C SER A 126 12.68 -8.11 21.44
N ASN A 127 11.83 -7.59 20.57
CA ASN A 127 10.48 -8.10 20.37
C ASN A 127 10.47 -9.33 19.45
N ASP A 128 9.40 -10.12 19.53
CA ASP A 128 9.24 -11.33 18.71
C ASP A 128 9.22 -10.97 17.21
N PRO A 129 9.90 -11.74 16.33
CA PRO A 129 9.93 -11.47 14.88
C PRO A 129 8.56 -11.39 14.20
N SER A 130 7.54 -12.02 14.79
CA SER A 130 6.14 -11.98 14.34
C SER A 130 5.39 -10.72 14.77
N THR A 131 6.01 -9.81 15.51
CA THR A 131 5.35 -8.58 15.97
C THR A 131 5.11 -7.62 14.81
N VAL A 132 3.93 -6.98 14.76
CA VAL A 132 3.62 -5.96 13.75
C VAL A 132 4.50 -4.73 13.95
N PHE A 133 5.24 -4.36 12.90
CA PHE A 133 6.05 -3.15 12.85
C PHE A 133 5.28 -1.98 12.23
N ILE A 134 4.68 -2.19 11.06
CA ILE A 134 3.92 -1.16 10.33
C ILE A 134 2.63 -1.78 9.82
N ALA A 135 1.53 -1.04 9.88
CA ALA A 135 0.26 -1.48 9.31
C ALA A 135 -0.59 -0.31 8.80
N THR A 136 -1.58 -0.58 7.97
CA THR A 136 -2.56 0.44 7.54
C THR A 136 -3.47 0.87 8.70
N ALA A 137 -3.88 2.14 8.74
CA ALA A 137 -4.58 2.72 9.88
C ALA A 137 -5.95 2.09 10.18
N ASN A 138 -6.56 1.40 9.21
CA ASN A 138 -7.80 0.67 9.39
C ASN A 138 -7.68 -0.65 10.14
N VAL A 139 -6.46 -1.16 10.34
CA VAL A 139 -6.26 -2.42 11.05
C VAL A 139 -6.03 -2.22 12.54
N SER A 140 -6.46 -3.22 13.29
CA SER A 140 -6.32 -3.34 14.74
C SER A 140 -6.17 -4.83 15.09
N GLN A 141 -5.83 -5.12 16.35
CA GLN A 141 -5.77 -6.49 16.88
C GLN A 141 -7.09 -7.27 16.70
N SER A 142 -8.22 -6.57 16.61
CA SER A 142 -9.56 -7.14 16.44
C SER A 142 -10.04 -7.17 14.99
N GLY A 143 -9.18 -6.84 14.02
CA GLY A 143 -9.50 -6.86 12.58
C GLY A 143 -9.52 -5.48 11.92
N VAL A 144 -10.17 -5.39 10.76
CA VAL A 144 -10.26 -4.16 9.95
C VAL A 144 -11.52 -3.39 10.32
N GLN A 145 -11.35 -2.23 10.97
CA GLN A 145 -12.43 -1.51 11.64
C GLN A 145 -12.86 -0.22 10.91
N ASN A 146 -11.97 0.40 10.12
CA ASN A 146 -12.25 1.67 9.43
C ASN A 146 -12.42 1.50 7.92
N LEU A 147 -13.27 2.35 7.32
CA LEU A 147 -13.51 2.37 5.88
C LEU A 147 -12.22 2.73 5.11
N ALA A 148 -11.54 3.84 5.39
CA ALA A 148 -10.31 4.19 4.67
C ALA A 148 -9.10 3.43 5.22
N PRO A 149 -8.15 2.95 4.39
CA PRO A 149 -7.96 3.24 2.96
C PRO A 149 -8.64 2.29 1.96
N TYR A 150 -9.22 1.16 2.39
CA TYR A 150 -9.67 0.09 1.47
C TYR A 150 -11.14 -0.31 1.55
N PHE A 151 -12.01 0.58 2.03
CA PHE A 151 -13.45 0.38 2.24
C PHE A 151 -13.80 -0.92 2.97
N LEU A 152 -13.08 -1.24 4.06
CA LEU A 152 -13.21 -2.51 4.81
C LEU A 152 -12.93 -3.80 4.00
N LYS A 153 -12.38 -3.68 2.78
CA LYS A 153 -12.07 -4.86 1.94
C LYS A 153 -10.74 -5.51 2.30
N GLY A 154 -9.90 -4.83 3.09
CA GLY A 154 -8.65 -5.40 3.59
C GLY A 154 -7.74 -4.41 4.29
N ALA A 155 -6.54 -4.87 4.62
CA ALA A 155 -5.45 -4.10 5.22
C ALA A 155 -4.09 -4.67 4.80
N VAL A 156 -3.02 -3.91 5.02
CA VAL A 156 -1.64 -4.36 4.79
C VAL A 156 -0.84 -4.15 6.06
N LEU A 157 0.00 -5.12 6.41
CA LEU A 157 0.93 -5.04 7.54
C LEU A 157 2.28 -5.63 7.19
N VAL A 158 3.30 -5.24 7.96
CA VAL A 158 4.66 -5.77 7.91
C VAL A 158 5.10 -6.09 9.32
N THR A 159 5.65 -7.28 9.52
CA THR A 159 6.21 -7.73 10.80
C THR A 159 7.65 -7.24 10.97
N MET A 160 8.19 -7.41 12.18
CA MET A 160 9.59 -7.15 12.49
C MET A 160 10.60 -7.99 11.71
N SER A 161 10.21 -9.19 11.26
CA SER A 161 11.03 -10.01 10.36
C SER A 161 11.00 -9.53 8.90
N GLY A 162 10.26 -8.46 8.61
CA GLY A 162 10.06 -7.95 7.25
C GLY A 162 9.02 -8.73 6.44
N GLN A 163 8.30 -9.66 7.06
CA GLN A 163 7.21 -10.36 6.38
C GLN A 163 6.04 -9.39 6.18
N ALA A 164 5.75 -9.10 4.91
CA ALA A 164 4.61 -8.30 4.55
C ALA A 164 3.41 -9.21 4.29
N MET A 165 2.27 -8.84 4.84
CA MET A 165 1.03 -9.60 4.77
C MET A 165 -0.12 -8.69 4.35
N THR A 166 -1.01 -9.25 3.54
CA THR A 166 -2.27 -8.60 3.16
C THR A 166 -3.42 -9.33 3.83
N ILE A 167 -4.25 -8.58 4.56
CA ILE A 167 -5.48 -9.07 5.17
C ILE A 167 -6.61 -8.76 4.20
N THR A 168 -7.44 -9.75 3.89
CA THR A 168 -8.66 -9.56 3.08
C THR A 168 -9.88 -9.72 3.97
N GLY A 169 -10.85 -8.81 3.82
CA GLY A 169 -12.06 -8.78 4.65
C GLY A 169 -11.87 -8.12 6.02
N THR A 170 -12.89 -8.27 6.87
CA THR A 170 -12.99 -7.57 8.17
C THR A 170 -12.55 -8.42 9.36
N ASN A 171 -12.72 -9.74 9.28
CA ASN A 171 -12.37 -10.68 10.36
C ASN A 171 -10.90 -11.11 10.23
N PHE A 172 -10.09 -10.70 11.20
CA PHE A 172 -8.73 -11.18 11.36
C PHE A 172 -8.69 -12.17 12.53
N THR A 173 -8.43 -13.45 12.24
CA THR A 173 -8.12 -14.41 13.30
C THR A 173 -6.66 -14.20 13.71
N GLN A 174 -6.42 -13.91 14.99
CA GLN A 174 -5.08 -13.76 15.60
C GLN A 174 -4.14 -14.97 15.35
N SER A 175 -4.72 -16.10 14.90
CA SER A 175 -4.09 -17.34 14.46
C SER A 175 -3.07 -17.22 13.29
N ASN A 176 -2.98 -16.08 12.61
CA ASN A 176 -2.05 -15.89 11.47
C ASN A 176 -0.58 -15.62 11.89
N ASN A 177 -0.11 -16.13 13.05
CA ASN A 177 1.27 -15.99 13.53
C ASN A 177 1.77 -14.53 13.61
N VAL A 178 0.91 -13.59 14.01
CA VAL A 178 1.28 -12.17 14.17
C VAL A 178 0.92 -11.68 15.56
N ILE A 179 1.88 -11.00 16.19
CA ILE A 179 1.75 -10.45 17.55
C ILE A 179 1.49 -8.95 17.47
N TRP A 180 0.52 -8.47 18.24
CA TRP A 180 0.19 -7.05 18.32
C TRP A 180 0.71 -6.48 19.64
N ILE A 181 1.27 -5.26 19.57
CA ILE A 181 1.58 -4.46 20.75
C ILE A 181 0.65 -3.25 20.84
N THR A 182 0.44 -2.76 22.05
CA THR A 182 -0.48 -1.65 22.34
C THR A 182 0.11 -0.28 22.00
N GLN A 183 1.44 -0.16 21.89
CA GLN A 183 2.12 1.09 21.61
C GLN A 183 2.14 1.39 20.11
N THR A 184 1.28 2.31 19.70
CA THR A 184 1.28 2.92 18.35
C THR A 184 1.95 4.28 18.41
N LEU A 185 2.76 4.58 17.41
CA LEU A 185 3.43 5.85 17.20
C LEU A 185 2.63 6.63 16.16
N ASN A 186 2.05 7.76 16.56
CA ASN A 186 1.32 8.68 15.68
C ASN A 186 2.13 9.96 15.46
#